data_AF-A0A524EDM4-F1
#
_entry.id   AF-A0A524EDM4-F1
#
_cell.length_a   1.000
_cell.length_b   1.000
_cell.length_c   1.000
_cell.angle_alpha   90.00
_cell.angle_beta   90.00
_cell.angle_gamma   90.00
#
_symmetry.space_group_name_H-M   'P 1'
#
loop_
_entity.id
_entity.type
_entity.pdbx_description
1 polymer ?
#
loop_
_entity_poly.entity_id
_entity_poly.type
_entity_poly.pdbx_seq_one_letter_code
_entity_poly.pdbx_strand_id
1 'polypeptide(L)'
;MTFSFVVFYSLMKMTAEKADKAKEFWQEFSQKDWPEDLHIVGDYRFAWGTEWNGFLFLETDTPQLFFDFWPRFREKTRWYIDNTRTVIGIKRSPTEWLQDA
;
A
#
# COMPACT_ATOMS: atom_id res chain seq x y z
N MET A 1 -15.85 -9.42 -5.93
CA MET A 1 -14.64 -10.05 -6.52
C MET A 1 -13.50 -9.24 -5.99
N THR A 2 -12.72 -9.81 -5.08
CA THR A 2 -11.80 -9.01 -4.28
C THR A 2 -10.51 -8.81 -5.06
N PHE A 3 -10.16 -7.55 -5.28
CA PHE A 3 -8.87 -7.14 -5.82
C PHE A 3 -7.89 -6.94 -4.67
N SER A 4 -6.66 -7.34 -4.92
CA SER A 4 -5.58 -7.28 -3.95
C SER A 4 -4.46 -6.42 -4.51
N PHE A 5 -3.94 -5.49 -3.72
CA PHE A 5 -2.88 -4.57 -4.11
C PHE A 5 -1.72 -4.72 -3.13
N VAL A 6 -0.58 -5.21 -3.62
CA VAL A 6 0.69 -5.21 -2.88
C VAL A 6 1.47 -4.00 -3.34
N VAL A 7 1.59 -3.02 -2.48
CA VAL A 7 2.29 -1.76 -2.74
C VAL A 7 3.63 -1.80 -2.03
N PHE A 8 4.70 -2.08 -2.78
CA PHE A 8 6.05 -1.91 -2.29
C PHE A 8 6.44 -0.43 -2.25
N TYR A 9 7.23 -0.06 -1.25
CA TYR A 9 7.75 1.29 -1.09
C TYR A 9 9.23 1.31 -0.71
N SER A 10 9.93 2.33 -1.20
CA SER A 10 11.28 2.69 -0.78
C SER A 10 11.25 4.05 -0.11
N LEU A 11 11.89 4.16 1.05
CA LEU A 11 11.98 5.38 1.83
C LEU A 11 13.23 6.17 1.45
N MET A 12 13.11 7.49 1.45
CA MET A 12 14.27 8.36 1.36
C MET A 12 15.16 8.21 2.61
N LYS A 13 16.42 8.62 2.54
CA LYS A 13 17.23 8.77 3.76
C LYS A 13 16.65 9.92 4.60
N MET A 14 16.27 9.62 5.83
CA MET A 14 15.60 10.57 6.72
C MET A 14 16.43 10.81 7.99
N THR A 15 16.33 12.03 8.52
CA THR A 15 16.73 12.33 9.90
C THR A 15 15.67 11.81 10.87
N ALA A 16 16.00 11.68 12.16
CA ALA A 16 15.05 11.26 13.19
C ALA A 16 13.79 12.14 13.21
N GLU A 17 13.96 13.47 13.16
CA GLU A 17 12.84 14.43 13.13
C GLU A 17 11.90 14.21 11.93
N LYS A 18 12.44 13.93 10.75
CA LYS A 18 11.62 13.65 9.56
C LYS A 18 10.86 12.33 9.71
N ALA A 19 11.48 11.32 10.32
CA ALA A 19 10.83 10.03 10.56
C ALA A 19 9.65 10.18 11.54
N ASP A 20 9.80 10.98 12.59
CA ASP A 20 8.72 11.26 13.54
C ASP A 20 7.56 11.99 12.85
N LYS A 21 7.84 13.00 12.04
CA LYS A 21 6.80 13.68 11.22
C LYS A 21 6.08 12.74 10.27
N ALA A 22 6.79 11.79 9.67
CA ALA A 22 6.17 10.82 8.75
C ALA A 22 5.23 9.87 9.50
N LYS A 23 5.59 9.50 10.74
CA LYS A 23 4.74 8.69 11.61
C LYS A 23 3.47 9.45 12.01
N GLU A 24 3.59 10.70 12.43
CA GLU A 24 2.43 11.55 12.77
C GLU A 24 1.49 11.72 11.56
N PHE A 25 2.06 12.04 10.39
CA PHE A 25 1.31 12.13 9.15
C PHE A 25 0.54 10.84 8.84
N TRP A 26 1.18 9.68 8.95
CA TRP A 26 0.54 8.40 8.65
C TRP A 26 -0.60 8.08 9.62
N GLN A 27 -0.43 8.39 10.91
CA GLN A 27 -1.49 8.21 11.91
C GLN A 27 -2.72 9.08 11.61
N GLU A 28 -2.53 10.35 11.25
CA GLU A 28 -3.65 11.21 10.89
C GLU A 28 -4.30 10.81 9.56
N PHE A 29 -3.48 10.52 8.56
CA PHE A 29 -3.95 10.21 7.22
C PHE A 29 -4.78 8.92 7.19
N SER A 30 -4.29 7.86 7.85
CA SER A 30 -5.00 6.57 7.93
C SER A 30 -6.37 6.68 8.63
N GLN A 31 -6.57 7.69 9.49
CA GLN A 31 -7.83 7.90 10.20
C GLN A 31 -8.81 8.81 9.46
N LYS A 32 -8.32 9.82 8.72
CA LYS A 32 -9.16 10.88 8.15
C LYS A 32 -9.40 10.76 6.65
N ASP A 33 -8.38 10.33 5.91
CA ASP A 33 -8.34 10.39 4.45
C ASP A 33 -8.46 9.01 3.79
N TRP A 34 -8.44 7.94 4.59
CA TRP A 34 -8.46 6.57 4.09
C TRP A 34 -9.87 6.16 3.64
N PRO A 35 -10.05 5.60 2.43
CA PRO A 35 -11.37 5.16 1.96
C PRO A 35 -11.90 3.98 2.77
N GLU A 36 -13.17 4.02 3.20
CA GLU A 36 -13.79 2.99 4.05
C GLU A 36 -13.74 1.58 3.43
N ASP A 37 -13.99 1.48 2.12
CA ASP A 37 -14.06 0.22 1.37
C ASP A 37 -12.70 -0.22 0.77
N LEU A 38 -11.60 0.44 1.14
CA LEU A 38 -10.24 0.02 0.82
C LEU A 38 -9.60 -0.53 2.10
N HIS A 39 -9.57 -1.83 2.27
CA HIS A 39 -9.11 -2.42 3.52
C HIS A 39 -7.60 -2.60 3.54
N ILE A 40 -6.96 -2.17 4.62
CA ILE A 40 -5.57 -2.51 4.92
C ILE A 40 -5.54 -3.91 5.52
N VAL A 41 -5.08 -4.90 4.77
CA VAL A 41 -4.87 -6.26 5.28
C VAL A 41 -3.62 -6.31 6.16
N GLY A 42 -2.58 -5.56 5.79
CA GLY A 42 -1.39 -5.41 6.62
C GLY A 42 -0.41 -4.37 6.10
N ASP A 43 0.33 -3.77 7.02
CA ASP A 43 1.47 -2.88 6.77
C ASP A 43 2.75 -3.57 7.25
N TYR A 44 3.63 -3.88 6.29
CA TYR A 44 4.82 -4.68 6.52
C TYR A 44 6.06 -3.83 6.37
N ARG A 45 6.71 -3.56 7.52
CA ARG A 45 7.92 -2.73 7.62
C ARG A 45 9.10 -3.26 6.80
N PHE A 46 9.16 -4.57 6.54
CA PHE A 46 10.28 -5.21 5.86
C PHE A 46 9.81 -6.09 4.70
N ALA A 47 10.36 -5.85 3.50
CA ALA A 47 10.13 -6.65 2.30
C ALA A 47 11.34 -7.54 1.97
N TRP A 48 11.69 -8.46 2.88
CA TRP A 48 12.85 -9.34 2.70
C TRP A 48 12.79 -10.15 1.41
N GLY A 49 13.95 -10.36 0.78
CA GLY A 49 14.04 -10.98 -0.55
C GLY A 49 13.76 -10.02 -1.70
N THR A 50 13.59 -8.72 -1.43
CA THR A 50 13.40 -7.67 -2.42
C THR A 50 14.32 -6.47 -2.13
N GLU A 51 14.38 -5.53 -3.07
CA GLU A 51 15.10 -4.25 -2.93
C GLU A 51 14.30 -3.16 -2.19
N TRP A 52 13.03 -3.43 -1.88
CA TRP A 52 12.11 -2.48 -1.26
C TRP A 52 12.25 -2.46 0.26
N ASN A 53 11.94 -1.33 0.89
CA ASN A 53 11.98 -1.24 2.35
C ASN A 53 10.86 -2.08 2.97
N GLY A 54 9.63 -1.88 2.51
CA GLY A 54 8.44 -2.56 3.02
C GLY A 54 7.33 -2.61 1.98
N PHE A 55 6.16 -3.11 2.38
CA PHE A 55 4.99 -3.09 1.53
C PHE A 55 3.69 -2.94 2.32
N LEU A 56 2.69 -2.36 1.68
CA LEU A 56 1.32 -2.28 2.15
C LEU A 56 0.47 -3.28 1.36
N PHE A 57 -0.31 -4.11 2.05
CA PHE A 57 -1.22 -5.04 1.43
C PHE A 57 -2.66 -4.59 1.62
N LEU A 58 -3.34 -4.33 0.50
CA LEU A 58 -4.69 -3.78 0.47
C LEU A 58 -5.65 -4.72 -0.26
N GLU A 59 -6.91 -4.72 0.16
CA GLU A 59 -8.00 -5.42 -0.50
C GLU A 59 -9.21 -4.50 -0.70
N THR A 60 -9.92 -4.67 -1.81
CA THR A 60 -11.21 -4.02 -2.06
C THR A 60 -12.01 -4.80 -3.09
N ASP A 61 -13.34 -4.76 -3.00
CA ASP A 61 -14.22 -5.27 -4.08
C ASP A 61 -14.44 -4.24 -5.20
N THR A 62 -14.00 -2.99 -5.02
CA THR A 62 -14.14 -1.89 -5.99
C THR A 62 -12.76 -1.33 -6.37
N PRO A 63 -12.09 -1.87 -7.41
CA PRO A 63 -10.71 -1.50 -7.74
C PRO A 63 -10.53 -0.02 -8.12
N GLN A 64 -11.59 0.63 -8.62
CA GLN A 64 -11.59 2.06 -8.92
C GLN A 64 -11.25 2.90 -7.68
N LEU A 65 -11.67 2.48 -6.49
CA LEU A 65 -11.35 3.17 -5.24
C LEU A 65 -9.84 3.30 -5.04
N PHE A 66 -9.09 2.22 -5.31
CA PHE A 66 -7.64 2.26 -5.23
C PHE A 66 -7.07 3.23 -6.27
N PHE A 67 -7.52 3.19 -7.52
CA PHE A 67 -6.99 4.06 -8.58
C PHE A 67 -7.28 5.55 -8.36
N ASP A 68 -8.40 5.89 -7.72
CA ASP A 68 -8.74 7.28 -7.37
C ASP A 68 -8.00 7.77 -6.12
N PHE A 69 -7.76 6.87 -5.17
CA PHE A 69 -7.07 7.16 -3.92
C PHE A 69 -5.55 7.25 -4.10
N TRP A 70 -4.96 6.29 -4.81
CA TRP A 70 -3.52 6.06 -4.85
C TRP A 70 -2.69 7.26 -5.35
N PRO A 71 -3.12 8.01 -6.40
CA PRO A 71 -2.40 9.22 -6.83
C PRO A 71 -2.33 10.29 -5.73
N ARG A 72 -3.45 10.52 -5.03
CA ARG A 72 -3.55 11.50 -3.92
C ARG A 72 -2.65 11.10 -2.76
N PHE A 73 -2.63 9.80 -2.43
CA PHE A 73 -1.73 9.29 -1.40
C PHE A 73 -0.26 9.51 -1.76
N ARG A 74 0.16 9.09 -2.98
CA ARG A 74 1.55 9.26 -3.43
C ARG A 74 2.00 10.72 -3.43
N GLU A 75 1.10 11.64 -3.80
CA GLU A 75 1.39 13.07 -3.75
C GLU A 75 1.70 13.53 -2.32
N LYS A 76 0.86 13.16 -1.34
CA LYS A 76 1.05 13.51 0.07
C LYS A 76 2.29 12.86 0.70
N THR A 77 2.73 11.71 0.21
CA THR A 77 3.89 10.98 0.77
C THR A 77 5.21 11.18 0.02
N ARG A 78 5.21 11.93 -1.08
CA ARG A 78 6.38 12.11 -1.97
C ARG A 78 7.63 12.69 -1.27
N TRP A 79 7.45 13.38 -0.14
CA TRP A 79 8.56 13.99 0.60
C TRP A 79 9.37 12.97 1.43
N TYR A 80 8.88 11.74 1.60
CA TYR A 80 9.59 10.67 2.32
C TYR A 80 9.58 9.30 1.63
N ILE A 81 8.66 9.06 0.70
CA ILE A 81 8.65 7.88 -0.16
C ILE A 81 9.36 8.23 -1.47
N ASP A 82 10.46 7.53 -1.75
CA ASP A 82 11.28 7.71 -2.94
C ASP A 82 10.65 7.03 -4.16
N ASN A 83 10.33 5.74 -4.02
CA ASN A 83 9.81 4.93 -5.11
C ASN A 83 8.71 3.99 -4.61
N THR A 84 7.83 3.59 -5.52
CA THR A 84 6.78 2.61 -5.25
C THR A 84 6.61 1.65 -6.42
N ARG A 85 6.20 0.41 -6.13
CA ARG A 85 5.79 -0.57 -7.13
C ARG A 85 4.52 -1.26 -6.65
N THR A 86 3.50 -1.27 -7.49
CA THR A 86 2.23 -1.93 -7.18
C THR A 86 2.10 -3.22 -7.98
N VAL A 87 1.84 -4.33 -7.30
CA VAL A 87 1.39 -5.59 -7.89
C VAL A 87 -0.10 -5.72 -7.61
N ILE A 88 -0.88 -5.99 -8.66
CA ILE A 88 -2.33 -6.11 -8.59
C ILE A 88 -2.70 -7.54 -8.90
N GLY A 89 -3.59 -8.11 -8.09
CA GLY A 89 -4.12 -9.45 -8.26
C GLY A 89 -5.61 -9.51 -7.99
N ILE A 90 -6.23 -10.61 -8.40
CA ILE A 90 -7.62 -10.93 -8.05
C ILE A 90 -7.57 -12.12 -7.11
N LYS A 91 -8.13 -11.95 -5.91
CA LYS A 91 -8.21 -12.99 -4.89
C LYS A 91 -9.15 -14.09 -5.37
N ARG A 92 -8.67 -15.33 -5.34
CA ARG A 92 -9.40 -16.56 -5.68
C ARG A 92 -9.22 -17.59 -4.58
N SER A 93 -10.16 -18.51 -4.44
CA SER A 93 -9.97 -19.67 -3.56
C SER A 93 -8.79 -20.50 -4.04
N PRO A 94 -7.92 -21.06 -3.17
CA PRO A 94 -6.81 -21.91 -3.58
C PRO A 94 -7.21 -23.09 -4.49
N THR A 95 -8.46 -23.55 -4.39
CA THR A 95 -9.01 -24.63 -5.22
C THR A 95 -9.40 -24.20 -6.64
N GLU A 96 -9.47 -22.90 -6.91
CA GLU A 96 -9.87 -22.33 -8.21
C GLU A 96 -8.67 -22.07 -9.14
N TRP A 97 -7.45 -22.09 -8.61
CA TRP A 97 -6.24 -21.67 -9.34
C TRP A 97 -5.84 -22.60 -10.48
N LEU A 98 -6.40 -23.82 -10.52
CA LEU A 98 -6.10 -24.85 -11.51
C LEU A 98 -7.18 -24.98 -12.60
N GLN A 99 -8.26 -24.21 -12.54
CA GLN A 99 -9.36 -24.34 -13.52
C GLN A 99 -9.10 -23.52 -14.79
N ASP A 100 -8.23 -22.52 -14.72
CA ASP A 100 -7.95 -21.56 -15.80
C ASP A 100 -6.48 -21.59 -16.29
N ALA A 101 -5.70 -22.61 -15.90
CA ALA A 101 -4.30 -22.82 -16.32
C ALA A 101 -4.19 -23.91 -17.38
#